data_AF-A0A5D2V9H0-F1
#
_entry.id   AF-A0A5D2V9H0-F1
#
_cell.length_a   1.000
_cell.length_b   1.000
_cell.length_c   1.000
_cell.angle_alpha   90.00
_cell.angle_beta   90.00
_cell.angle_gamma   90.00
#
_symmetry.space_group_name_H-M   'P 1'
#
loop_
_entity.id
_entity.type
_entity.pdbx_description
1 polymer ?
#
loop_
_entity_poly.entity_id
_entity_poly.type
_entity_poly.pdbx_seq_one_letter_code
_entity_poly.pdbx_strand_id
1 'polypeptide(L)'
;MAKPRNLFTCCSLLMAIMFGFSSSVQLNDPDWYFWFPLYACACIVNLLNWRISAKGYIKHVAKVALCLGVLLFIEVVVEGYVRKIAGLWSLDLAERVVREKTGSLLVILSMVLHLVCLSEPADLKQRKTRKIVGRGVVAYAFEFNSYTGMAGLVAFSYGLPFVFFVIQKGELSF
;
A
#
# COMPACT_ATOMS: atom_id res chain seq x y z
N MET A 1 6.80 -22.34 -11.32
CA MET A 1 7.02 -20.94 -10.93
C MET A 1 5.98 -20.07 -11.61
N ALA A 2 5.12 -19.38 -10.84
CA ALA A 2 4.24 -18.37 -11.41
C ALA A 2 5.09 -17.26 -12.06
N LYS A 3 4.71 -16.78 -13.26
CA LYS A 3 5.36 -15.62 -13.88
C LYS A 3 5.36 -14.46 -12.88
N PRO A 4 6.45 -13.69 -12.72
CA PRO A 4 6.56 -12.64 -11.69
C PRO A 4 5.42 -11.60 -11.76
N ARG A 5 4.92 -11.33 -12.97
CA ARG A 5 3.77 -10.46 -13.22
C ARG A 5 2.44 -10.96 -12.65
N ASN A 6 2.24 -12.28 -12.57
CA ASN A 6 1.02 -12.88 -12.03
C ASN A 6 0.98 -12.76 -10.50
N LEU A 7 2.13 -12.87 -9.84
CA LEU A 7 2.26 -12.73 -8.39
C LEU A 7 1.99 -11.28 -7.96
N PHE A 8 2.54 -10.29 -8.66
CA PHE A 8 2.23 -8.87 -8.42
C PHE A 8 0.74 -8.59 -8.53
N THR A 9 0.10 -9.11 -9.59
CA THR A 9 -1.32 -8.90 -9.84
C THR A 9 -2.15 -9.52 -8.72
N CYS A 10 -1.80 -10.73 -8.28
CA CYS A 10 -2.45 -11.39 -7.14
C CYS A 10 -2.28 -10.59 -5.84
N CYS A 11 -1.07 -10.16 -5.50
CA CYS A 11 -0.80 -9.35 -4.31
C CYS A 11 -1.52 -7.99 -4.38
N SER A 12 -1.54 -7.37 -5.56
CA SER A 12 -2.29 -6.13 -5.83
C SER A 12 -3.78 -6.32 -5.59
N LEU A 13 -4.36 -7.43 -6.05
CA LEU A 13 -5.78 -7.74 -5.80
C LEU A 13 -6.07 -7.96 -4.31
N LEU A 14 -5.18 -8.65 -3.58
CA LEU A 14 -5.32 -8.83 -2.13
C LEU A 14 -5.29 -7.47 -1.41
N MET A 15 -4.34 -6.60 -1.75
CA MET A 15 -4.31 -5.23 -1.21
C MET A 15 -5.56 -4.43 -1.58
N ALA A 16 -6.11 -4.60 -2.79
CA ALA A 16 -7.36 -3.95 -3.19
C ALA A 16 -8.53 -4.40 -2.31
N ILE A 17 -8.67 -5.70 -2.06
CA ILE A 17 -9.71 -6.25 -1.17
C ILE A 17 -9.57 -5.66 0.23
N MET A 18 -8.35 -5.63 0.77
CA MET A 18 -8.09 -5.06 2.08
C MET A 18 -8.44 -3.57 2.14
N PHE A 19 -8.00 -2.76 1.17
CA PHE A 19 -8.33 -1.34 1.14
C PHE A 19 -9.83 -1.08 0.92
N GLY A 20 -10.49 -1.89 0.11
CA GLY A 20 -11.95 -1.83 -0.08
C GLY A 20 -12.69 -2.14 1.21
N PHE A 21 -12.28 -3.17 1.93
CA PHE A 21 -12.84 -3.48 3.25
C PHE A 21 -12.60 -2.34 4.25
N SER A 22 -11.37 -1.83 4.34
CA SER A 22 -11.04 -0.68 5.19
C SER A 22 -11.92 0.53 4.86
N SER A 23 -12.09 0.87 3.57
CA SER A 23 -12.95 1.98 3.11
C SER A 23 -14.40 1.82 3.57
N SER A 24 -14.91 0.59 3.60
CA SER A 24 -16.29 0.32 4.02
C SER A 24 -16.47 0.53 5.53
N VAL A 25 -15.48 0.10 6.33
CA VAL A 25 -15.53 0.25 7.80
C VAL A 25 -15.44 1.72 8.22
N GLN A 26 -14.68 2.54 7.50
CA GLN A 26 -14.49 3.95 7.84
C GLN A 26 -15.72 4.82 7.66
N LEU A 27 -16.74 4.37 6.92
CA LEU A 27 -17.99 5.12 6.77
C LEU A 27 -18.73 5.30 8.11
N ASN A 28 -18.42 4.49 9.11
CA ASN A 28 -18.99 4.61 10.45
C ASN A 28 -18.21 5.56 11.36
N ASP A 29 -17.05 6.06 10.93
CA ASP A 29 -16.22 6.95 11.74
C ASP A 29 -16.57 8.43 11.49
N PRO A 30 -16.44 9.31 12.50
CA PRO A 30 -16.75 10.74 12.35
C PRO A 30 -15.88 11.43 11.28
N ASP A 31 -14.67 10.93 11.05
CA ASP A 31 -13.69 11.51 10.12
C ASP A 31 -13.64 10.76 8.76
N TRP A 32 -14.72 10.03 8.44
CA TRP A 32 -14.84 9.19 7.25
C TRP A 32 -14.45 9.93 5.95
N TYR A 33 -14.72 11.23 5.88
CA TYR A 33 -14.53 12.05 4.68
C TYR A 33 -13.07 12.19 4.24
N PHE A 34 -12.09 11.97 5.13
CA PHE A 34 -10.68 11.94 4.75
C PHE A 34 -10.18 10.52 4.48
N TRP A 35 -10.59 9.57 5.31
CA TRP A 35 -10.13 8.19 5.24
C TRP A 35 -10.75 7.43 4.07
N PHE A 36 -12.06 7.56 3.86
CA PHE A 36 -12.77 6.88 2.78
C PHE A 36 -12.15 7.18 1.40
N PRO A 37 -11.94 8.45 1.00
CA PRO A 37 -11.29 8.74 -0.29
C PRO A 37 -9.88 8.16 -0.40
N LEU A 38 -9.09 8.17 0.68
CA LEU A 38 -7.75 7.59 0.69
C LEU A 38 -7.77 6.11 0.33
N TYR A 39 -8.55 5.32 1.08
CA TYR A 39 -8.59 3.87 0.87
C TYR A 39 -9.34 3.49 -0.41
N ALA A 40 -10.36 4.25 -0.81
CA ALA A 40 -11.05 4.06 -2.09
C ALA A 40 -10.09 4.29 -3.26
N CYS A 41 -9.30 5.37 -3.25
CA CYS A 41 -8.30 5.61 -4.29
C CYS A 41 -7.22 4.53 -4.32
N ALA A 42 -6.74 4.10 -3.15
CA ALA A 42 -5.77 3.01 -3.03
C ALA A 42 -6.34 1.68 -3.57
N CYS A 43 -7.61 1.38 -3.28
CA CYS A 43 -8.32 0.22 -3.82
C CYS A 43 -8.41 0.28 -5.34
N ILE A 44 -8.81 1.42 -5.92
CA ILE A 44 -8.92 1.62 -7.37
C ILE A 44 -7.57 1.39 -8.06
N VAL A 45 -6.48 1.95 -7.53
CA VAL A 45 -5.13 1.77 -8.09
C VAL A 45 -4.72 0.29 -8.07
N ASN A 46 -4.93 -0.39 -6.94
CA ASN A 46 -4.59 -1.80 -6.78
C ASN A 46 -5.47 -2.75 -7.62
N LEU A 47 -6.73 -2.38 -7.88
CA LEU A 47 -7.65 -3.15 -8.72
C LEU A 47 -7.36 -2.97 -10.22
N LEU A 48 -7.08 -1.73 -10.63
CA LEU A 48 -6.94 -1.37 -12.05
C LEU A 48 -5.53 -1.53 -12.61
N ASN A 49 -4.55 -1.91 -11.78
CA ASN A 49 -3.16 -2.16 -12.17
C ASN A 49 -3.01 -3.14 -13.36
N TRP A 50 -3.94 -4.09 -13.52
CA TRP A 50 -3.89 -5.04 -14.65
C TRP A 50 -4.27 -4.42 -16.01
N ARG A 51 -5.00 -3.28 -16.03
CA ARG A 51 -5.47 -2.62 -17.26
C ARG A 51 -4.42 -1.65 -17.81
N ILE A 52 -3.66 -2.14 -18.80
CA ILE A 52 -2.61 -1.43 -19.55
C ILE A 52 -3.07 -0.09 -20.15
N SER A 53 -4.38 0.08 -20.42
CA SER A 53 -4.94 1.27 -21.09
C SER A 53 -5.03 2.53 -20.22
N ALA A 54 -4.92 2.42 -18.90
CA ALA A 54 -5.19 3.52 -17.96
C ALA A 54 -3.93 4.08 -17.28
N LYS A 55 -2.73 3.81 -17.82
CA LYS A 55 -1.43 4.15 -17.19
C LYS A 55 -1.29 5.61 -16.77
N GLY A 56 -1.78 6.56 -17.56
CA GLY A 56 -1.72 7.98 -17.23
C GLY A 56 -2.62 8.34 -16.04
N TYR A 57 -3.90 7.98 -16.12
CA TYR A 57 -4.88 8.24 -15.07
C TYR A 57 -4.52 7.56 -13.75
N ILE A 58 -4.17 6.26 -13.78
CA ILE A 58 -3.78 5.51 -12.58
C ILE A 58 -2.55 6.13 -11.92
N LYS A 59 -1.57 6.61 -12.70
CA LYS A 59 -0.39 7.29 -12.15
C LYS A 59 -0.76 8.60 -11.43
N HIS A 60 -1.72 9.37 -11.96
CA HIS A 60 -2.22 10.56 -11.29
C HIS A 60 -2.97 10.21 -10.00
N VAL A 61 -3.89 9.25 -10.06
CA VAL A 61 -4.63 8.80 -8.87
C VAL A 61 -3.68 8.26 -7.80
N ALA A 62 -2.66 7.49 -8.17
CA ALA A 62 -1.65 6.98 -7.25
C ALA A 62 -0.83 8.11 -6.60
N LYS A 63 -0.48 9.17 -7.34
CA LYS A 63 0.19 10.36 -6.76
C LYS A 63 -0.71 11.11 -5.79
N VAL A 64 -1.98 11.29 -6.13
CA VAL A 64 -2.97 11.95 -5.25
C VAL A 64 -3.18 11.13 -3.98
N ALA A 65 -3.39 9.82 -4.12
CA ALA A 65 -3.52 8.90 -2.99
C ALA A 65 -2.26 8.86 -2.11
N LEU A 66 -1.07 8.91 -2.73
CA LEU A 66 0.19 9.00 -1.99
C LEU A 66 0.29 10.30 -1.19
N CYS A 67 -0.04 11.44 -1.82
CA CYS A 67 -0.02 12.74 -1.15
C CYS A 67 -1.01 12.77 0.03
N LEU A 68 -2.24 12.33 -0.20
CA LEU A 68 -3.27 12.23 0.84
C LEU A 68 -2.84 11.26 1.96
N GLY A 69 -2.22 10.13 1.60
CA GLY A 69 -1.72 9.16 2.58
C GLY A 69 -0.62 9.74 3.46
N VAL A 70 0.31 10.51 2.89
CA VAL A 70 1.36 11.21 3.67
C VAL A 70 0.77 12.26 4.59
N LEU A 71 -0.19 13.06 4.12
CA LEU A 71 -0.84 14.08 4.93
C LEU A 71 -1.57 13.47 6.13
N LEU A 72 -2.35 12.41 5.90
CA LEU A 72 -3.07 11.71 6.96
C LEU A 72 -2.12 10.95 7.90
N PHE A 73 -1.02 10.41 7.39
CA PHE A 73 0.00 9.80 8.25
C PHE A 73 0.61 10.83 9.22
N ILE A 74 0.93 12.04 8.74
CA ILE A 74 1.45 13.12 9.60
C ILE A 74 0.39 13.52 10.63
N GLU A 75 -0.86 13.68 10.19
CA GLU A 75 -1.98 14.05 11.06
C GLU A 75 -2.15 13.07 12.23
N VAL A 76 -2.24 11.76 11.95
CA VAL A 76 -2.34 10.72 12.98
C VAL A 76 -1.10 10.65 13.88
N VAL A 77 0.10 10.88 13.33
CA VAL A 77 1.32 10.93 14.14
C VAL A 77 1.30 12.11 15.12
N VAL A 78 0.84 13.28 14.66
CA VAL A 78 0.67 14.47 15.51
C VAL A 78 -0.42 14.21 16.55
N GLU A 79 -1.56 13.62 16.17
CA GLU A 79 -2.64 13.28 17.08
C GLU A 79 -2.15 12.32 18.19
N GLY A 80 -1.45 11.25 17.81
CA GLY A 80 -0.88 10.29 18.76
C GLY A 80 0.11 10.93 19.73
N TYR A 81 0.90 11.89 19.24
CA TYR A 81 1.82 12.67 20.09
C TYR A 81 1.08 13.60 21.06
N VAL A 82 0.07 14.33 20.58
CA VAL A 82 -0.70 15.30 21.39
C VAL A 82 -1.54 14.60 22.45
N ARG A 83 -2.24 13.51 22.09
CA ARG A 83 -3.13 12.80 23.01
C ARG A 83 -2.40 11.87 23.99
N LYS A 84 -1.10 11.62 23.79
CA LYS A 84 -0.25 10.71 24.60
C LYS A 84 -0.79 9.27 24.74
N ILE A 85 -1.69 8.84 23.86
CA ILE A 85 -2.43 7.57 23.98
C ILE A 85 -1.55 6.35 23.68
N ALA A 86 -0.53 6.53 22.83
CA ALA A 86 0.32 5.44 22.37
C ALA A 86 1.72 5.98 22.06
N GLY A 87 2.76 5.36 22.62
CA GLY A 87 4.13 5.68 22.22
C GLY A 87 4.30 5.53 20.70
N LEU A 88 5.26 6.23 20.10
CA LEU A 88 5.53 6.20 18.65
C LEU A 88 5.70 4.78 18.06
N TRP A 89 5.99 3.80 18.91
CA TRP A 89 6.20 2.38 18.58
C TRP A 89 5.07 1.44 19.05
N SER A 90 4.01 1.95 19.67
CA SER A 90 2.89 1.10 20.06
C SER A 90 2.19 0.54 18.82
N LEU A 91 2.02 -0.78 18.80
CA LEU A 91 1.31 -1.52 17.75
C LEU A 91 -0.04 -2.06 18.26
N ASP A 92 -0.59 -1.43 19.30
CA ASP A 92 -1.91 -1.80 19.80
C ASP A 92 -3.00 -1.41 18.79
N LEU A 93 -3.43 -2.38 17.97
CA LEU A 93 -4.46 -2.18 16.95
C LEU A 93 -5.87 -1.94 17.52
N ALA A 94 -6.08 -2.14 18.82
CA ALA A 94 -7.32 -1.76 19.47
C ALA A 94 -7.50 -0.23 19.43
N GLU A 95 -6.39 0.51 19.50
CA GLU A 95 -6.40 1.96 19.39
C GLU A 95 -6.63 2.42 17.95
N ARG A 96 -7.59 3.32 17.78
CA ARG A 96 -7.96 3.89 16.49
C ARG A 96 -6.76 4.54 15.79
N VAL A 97 -5.98 5.32 16.54
CA VAL A 97 -4.79 6.06 16.06
C VAL A 97 -3.73 5.10 15.48
N VAL A 98 -3.51 3.95 16.11
CA VAL A 98 -2.52 2.97 15.65
C VAL A 98 -2.98 2.29 14.36
N ARG A 99 -4.28 1.96 14.26
CA ARG A 99 -4.87 1.38 13.05
C ARG A 99 -4.82 2.35 11.87
N GLU A 100 -5.15 3.62 12.10
CA GLU A 100 -5.12 4.67 11.07
C GLU A 100 -3.69 4.99 10.61
N LYS A 101 -2.72 5.03 11.54
CA LYS A 101 -1.29 5.16 11.23
C LYS A 101 -0.77 3.99 10.40
N THR A 102 -1.14 2.78 10.79
CA THR A 102 -0.74 1.55 10.08
C THR A 102 -1.36 1.50 8.69
N GLY A 103 -2.66 1.82 8.59
CA GLY A 103 -3.39 1.80 7.31
C GLY A 103 -2.91 2.88 6.33
N SER A 104 -2.65 4.10 6.79
CA SER A 104 -2.05 5.16 5.95
C SER A 104 -0.64 4.79 5.48
N LEU A 105 0.18 4.18 6.35
CA LEU A 105 1.50 3.68 5.98
C LEU A 105 1.43 2.58 4.92
N LEU A 106 0.49 1.64 5.04
CA LEU A 106 0.24 0.60 4.03
C LEU A 106 -0.14 1.19 2.67
N VAL A 107 -0.99 2.23 2.67
CA VAL A 107 -1.37 2.94 1.43
C VAL A 107 -0.14 3.60 0.80
N ILE A 108 0.68 4.32 1.58
CA ILE A 108 1.91 4.96 1.08
C ILE A 108 2.82 3.94 0.42
N LEU A 109 3.14 2.84 1.11
CA LEU A 109 4.01 1.77 0.58
C LEU A 109 3.43 1.15 -0.70
N SER A 110 2.13 0.86 -0.71
CA SER A 110 1.44 0.34 -1.90
C SER A 110 1.54 1.30 -3.09
N MET A 111 1.28 2.60 -2.88
CA MET A 111 1.31 3.59 -3.95
C MET A 111 2.74 3.82 -4.46
N VAL A 112 3.76 3.82 -3.59
CA VAL A 112 5.17 3.91 -4.01
C VAL A 112 5.55 2.74 -4.91
N LEU A 113 5.19 1.51 -4.53
CA LEU A 113 5.44 0.31 -5.34
C LEU A 113 4.74 0.37 -6.70
N HIS A 114 3.49 0.83 -6.74
CA HIS A 114 2.75 1.05 -7.99
C HIS A 114 3.38 2.13 -8.87
N LEU A 115 3.80 3.26 -8.29
CA LEU A 115 4.44 4.36 -9.05
C LEU A 115 5.81 3.96 -9.61
N VAL A 116 6.57 3.15 -8.86
CA VAL A 116 7.81 2.53 -9.32
C VAL A 116 7.54 1.64 -10.55
N CYS A 117 6.58 0.71 -10.43
CA CYS A 117 6.22 -0.21 -11.52
C CYS A 117 5.67 0.54 -12.76
N LEU A 118 4.83 1.56 -12.56
CA LEU A 118 4.24 2.37 -13.63
C LEU A 118 5.23 3.31 -14.32
N SER A 119 6.42 3.53 -13.75
CA SER A 119 7.46 4.37 -14.37
C SER A 119 8.28 3.61 -15.42
N GLU A 120 8.13 2.28 -15.53
CA GLU A 120 8.88 1.45 -16.47
C GLU A 120 8.40 1.36 -17.94
N PRO A 121 7.25 1.89 -18.43
CA PRO A 121 6.78 1.54 -19.78
C PRO A 121 7.13 2.52 -20.91
N ALA A 122 8.02 3.50 -20.77
CA ALA A 122 8.33 4.45 -21.87
C ALA A 122 9.82 4.72 -22.14
N ASP A 123 10.68 4.70 -21.10
CA ASP A 123 12.08 5.11 -21.28
C ASP A 123 12.94 4.04 -22.01
N LEU A 124 12.49 2.78 -22.03
CA LEU A 124 13.22 1.69 -22.70
C LEU A 124 12.99 1.63 -24.22
N LYS A 125 11.89 2.17 -24.75
CA LYS A 125 11.64 2.17 -26.20
C LYS A 125 12.42 3.28 -26.92
N GLN A 126 12.66 4.41 -26.25
CA GLN A 126 13.41 5.53 -26.81
C GLN A 126 14.93 5.43 -26.58
N ARG A 127 15.37 4.59 -25.64
CA ARG A 127 16.78 4.40 -25.26
C ARG A 127 17.36 3.06 -25.75
N LYS A 128 16.92 2.60 -26.93
CA LYS A 128 17.45 1.41 -27.60
C LYS A 128 18.88 1.60 -28.13
N THR A 129 19.44 2.80 -28.02
CA THR A 129 20.81 3.11 -28.45
C THR A 129 21.61 3.63 -27.25
N ARG A 130 22.64 2.86 -26.86
CA ARG A 130 23.67 3.14 -25.83
C ARG A 130 23.41 2.62 -24.41
N LYS A 131 24.24 1.62 -24.05
CA LYS A 131 24.61 1.12 -22.70
C LYS A 131 23.82 -0.07 -22.15
N ILE A 132 23.94 -1.17 -22.88
CA ILE A 132 23.81 -2.57 -22.41
C ILE A 132 25.16 -2.84 -21.69
N VAL A 133 25.26 -2.99 -20.37
CA VAL A 133 25.39 -4.30 -19.70
C VAL A 133 25.11 -4.18 -18.18
N GLY A 134 25.32 -3.02 -17.54
CA GLY A 134 25.11 -2.84 -16.09
C GLY A 134 23.68 -2.49 -15.65
N ARG A 135 22.82 -2.03 -16.57
CA ARG A 135 21.48 -1.50 -16.24
C ARG A 135 20.41 -2.57 -16.16
N GLY A 136 20.63 -3.73 -16.80
CA GLY A 136 19.73 -4.88 -16.72
C GLY A 136 19.67 -5.42 -15.30
N VAL A 137 20.82 -5.63 -14.65
CA VAL A 137 20.88 -6.15 -13.26
C VAL A 137 20.19 -5.20 -12.28
N VAL A 138 20.36 -3.88 -12.43
CA VAL A 138 19.69 -2.89 -11.56
C VAL A 138 18.19 -2.86 -11.80
N ALA A 139 17.73 -2.90 -13.06
CA ALA A 139 16.31 -2.95 -13.38
C ALA A 139 15.66 -4.26 -12.88
N TYR A 140 16.30 -5.42 -13.10
CA TYR A 140 15.83 -6.71 -12.59
C TYR A 140 15.85 -6.76 -11.06
N ALA A 141 16.87 -6.22 -10.40
CA ALA A 141 16.91 -6.14 -8.94
C ALA A 141 15.79 -5.23 -8.41
N PHE A 142 15.46 -4.14 -9.13
CA PHE A 142 14.42 -3.19 -8.74
C PHE A 142 13.00 -3.72 -9.00
N GLU A 143 12.78 -4.39 -10.13
CA GLU A 143 11.56 -5.15 -10.42
C GLU A 143 11.38 -6.26 -9.39
N PHE A 144 12.42 -7.08 -9.16
CA PHE A 144 12.40 -8.16 -8.17
C PHE A 144 12.08 -7.62 -6.78
N ASN A 145 12.70 -6.50 -6.39
CA ASN A 145 12.44 -5.84 -5.11
C ASN A 145 11.01 -5.26 -5.02
N SER A 146 10.43 -4.81 -6.13
CA SER A 146 9.05 -4.31 -6.18
C SER A 146 8.03 -5.45 -6.07
N TYR A 147 8.31 -6.60 -6.69
CA TYR A 147 7.48 -7.81 -6.58
C TYR A 147 7.55 -8.41 -5.18
N THR A 148 8.75 -8.56 -4.61
CA THR A 148 8.92 -9.02 -3.22
C THR A 148 8.40 -8.00 -2.23
N GLY A 149 8.51 -6.70 -2.53
CA GLY A 149 7.96 -5.62 -1.71
C GLY A 149 6.44 -5.70 -1.61
N MET A 150 5.74 -5.95 -2.72
CA MET A 150 4.29 -6.08 -2.72
C MET A 150 3.82 -7.36 -1.99
N ALA A 151 4.55 -8.47 -2.16
CA ALA A 151 4.26 -9.70 -1.43
C ALA A 151 4.49 -9.54 0.08
N GLY A 152 5.59 -8.88 0.46
CA GLY A 152 5.88 -8.54 1.85
C GLY A 152 4.84 -7.59 2.44
N LEU A 153 4.37 -6.61 1.66
CA LEU A 153 3.30 -5.70 2.07
C LEU A 153 2.00 -6.45 2.37
N VAL A 154 1.60 -7.40 1.50
CA VAL A 154 0.46 -8.28 1.74
C VAL A 154 0.67 -9.08 3.02
N ALA A 155 1.81 -9.79 3.13
CA ALA A 155 2.11 -10.62 4.30
C ALA A 155 2.04 -9.82 5.61
N PHE A 156 2.59 -8.60 5.62
CA PHE A 156 2.54 -7.70 6.76
C PHE A 156 1.11 -7.21 7.05
N SER A 157 0.37 -6.82 6.01
CA SER A 157 -0.98 -6.26 6.14
C SER A 157 -2.01 -7.24 6.70
N TYR A 158 -1.92 -8.53 6.35
CA TYR A 158 -2.78 -9.58 6.90
C TYR A 158 -2.18 -10.21 8.17
N GLY A 159 -0.85 -10.30 8.25
CA GLY A 159 -0.14 -10.92 9.36
C GLY A 159 -0.20 -10.09 10.65
N LEU A 160 -0.12 -8.76 10.56
CA LEU A 160 -0.13 -7.90 11.75
C LEU A 160 -1.46 -7.97 12.52
N PRO A 161 -2.64 -7.86 11.87
CA PRO A 161 -3.93 -8.12 12.53
C PRO A 161 -4.03 -9.54 13.07
N PHE A 162 -3.56 -10.55 12.31
CA PHE A 162 -3.60 -11.94 12.75
C PHE A 162 -2.81 -12.15 14.04
N VAL A 163 -1.55 -11.69 14.09
CA VAL A 163 -0.70 -11.81 15.29
C VAL A 163 -1.33 -11.07 16.47
N PHE A 164 -1.85 -9.86 16.25
CA PHE A 164 -2.43 -9.07 17.32
C PHE A 164 -3.70 -9.73 17.91
N PHE A 165 -4.68 -10.06 17.07
CA PHE A 165 -5.96 -10.59 17.55
C PHE A 165 -5.88 -12.05 18.00
N VAL A 166 -5.09 -12.88 17.31
CA VAL A 166 -5.01 -14.32 17.63
C VAL A 166 -4.00 -14.58 18.75
N ILE A 167 -2.82 -13.96 18.71
CA ILE A 167 -1.72 -14.30 19.62
C ILE A 167 -1.70 -13.40 20.86
N GLN A 168 -1.88 -12.08 20.69
CA GLN A 168 -1.82 -11.15 21.84
C GLN A 168 -3.14 -11.04 22.60
N LYS A 169 -4.28 -10.93 21.92
CA LYS A 169 -5.58 -10.82 22.59
C LYS A 169 -6.25 -12.16 22.94
N GLY A 170 -5.87 -13.26 22.30
CA GLY A 170 -6.43 -14.58 22.60
C GLY A 170 -7.95 -14.70 22.35
N GLU A 171 -8.53 -13.84 21.50
CA GLU A 171 -9.98 -13.87 21.20
C GLU A 171 -10.39 -15.08 20.34
N LEU A 172 -9.43 -15.84 19.82
CA LEU A 172 -9.63 -17.18 19.27
C LEU A 172 -9.19 -18.23 20.30
N SER A 173 -9.83 -18.23 21.47
CA SER A 173 -9.87 -19.43 22.30
C SER A 173 -10.94 -20.35 21.70
N PHE A 174 -10.50 -21.44 21.06
CA PHE A 174 -11.36 -22.56 20.71
C PHE A 174 -11.73 -23.36 21.95
#